data_AF-A0A9X0D4T4-F1
#
_entry.id   AF-A0A9X0D4T4-F1
#
_cell.length_a   1.000
_cell.length_b   1.000
_cell.length_c   1.000
_cell.angle_alpha   90.00
_cell.angle_beta   90.00
_cell.angle_gamma   90.00
#
_symmetry.space_group_name_H-M   'P 1'
#
loop_
_entity.id
_entity.type
_entity.pdbx_description
1 polymer ?
#
loop_
_entity_poly.entity_id
_entity_poly.type
_entity_poly.pdbx_seq_one_letter_code
_entity_poly.pdbx_strand_id
1 'polypeptide(L)'
;MDFIRTAELTEEKLRLQALYSLVQKLPRASRNTLERLVFHLARISQHQEENLMNANALSIIWAQCIMATPPGMSALECMQDVGKQTKCLETLIIGQLSKIRSTINNIRVIDSASVSAHKSLSMLNLNDEDDGLVENDLEGETEEEKRLLTEQLFELREAESLS
;
A
#
# COMPACT_ATOMS: atom_id res chain seq x y z
N MET A 1 6.56 33.10 8.43
CA MET A 1 6.05 31.82 7.89
C MET A 1 7.19 30.82 7.80
N ASP A 2 7.36 29.98 8.82
CA ASP A 2 8.47 29.01 8.86
C ASP A 2 8.37 27.94 7.76
N PHE A 3 7.16 27.65 7.28
CA PHE A 3 6.92 26.70 6.18
C PHE A 3 7.68 27.10 4.91
N ILE A 4 7.57 28.35 4.48
CA ILE A 4 8.20 28.85 3.24
C ILE A 4 9.72 28.73 3.29
N ARG A 5 10.33 28.95 4.47
CA ARG A 5 11.79 28.81 4.66
C ARG A 5 12.26 27.38 4.48
N THR A 6 11.44 26.37 4.80
CA THR A 6 11.82 24.97 4.57
C THR A 6 12.03 24.66 3.08
N ALA A 7 11.43 25.43 2.17
CA ALA A 7 11.61 25.24 0.72
C ALA A 7 13.07 25.48 0.27
N GLU A 8 13.84 26.23 1.05
CA GLU A 8 15.26 26.55 0.82
C GLU A 8 16.18 25.36 1.16
N LEU A 9 15.69 24.39 1.92
CA LEU A 9 16.43 23.14 2.17
C LEU A 9 16.49 22.33 0.87
N THR A 10 17.70 22.09 0.35
CA THR A 10 17.92 21.30 -0.86
C THR A 10 17.57 19.83 -0.63
N GLU A 11 18.04 19.28 0.49
CA GLU A 11 17.80 17.89 0.89
C GLU A 11 16.32 17.62 1.19
N GLU A 12 15.68 16.77 0.39
CA GLU A 12 14.26 16.46 0.51
C GLU A 12 13.92 15.82 1.86
N LYS A 13 14.76 14.90 2.36
CA LYS A 13 14.54 14.24 3.66
C LYS A 13 14.54 15.25 4.81
N LEU A 14 15.48 16.18 4.82
CA LEU A 14 15.55 17.23 5.84
C LEU A 14 14.36 18.19 5.74
N ARG A 15 13.99 18.56 4.51
CA ARG A 15 12.80 19.38 4.25
C ARG A 15 11.53 18.70 4.76
N LEU A 16 11.36 17.42 4.49
CA LEU A 16 10.21 16.64 4.95
C LEU A 16 10.16 16.56 6.50
N GLN A 17 11.29 16.32 7.16
CA GLN A 17 11.36 16.30 8.63
C GLN A 17 11.03 17.66 9.24
N ALA A 18 11.57 18.74 8.67
CA ALA A 18 11.26 20.10 9.11
C ALA A 18 9.78 20.42 8.93
N LEU A 19 9.20 20.08 7.77
CA LEU A 19 7.78 20.28 7.47
C LEU A 19 6.88 19.51 8.44
N TYR A 20 7.17 18.23 8.73
CA TYR A 20 6.39 17.48 9.73
C TYR A 20 6.48 18.11 11.12
N SER A 21 7.66 18.60 11.50
CA SER A 21 7.84 19.30 12.78
C SER A 21 7.00 20.59 12.85
N LEU A 22 6.88 21.32 11.74
CA LEU A 22 6.02 22.50 11.66
C LEU A 22 4.53 22.15 11.67
N VAL A 23 4.13 21.08 10.97
CA VAL A 23 2.74 20.58 10.99
C VAL A 23 2.30 20.23 12.41
N GLN A 24 3.19 19.64 13.23
CA GLN A 24 2.88 19.34 14.62
C GLN A 24 2.70 20.57 15.52
N LYS A 25 3.20 21.74 15.11
CA LYS A 25 3.02 23.01 15.83
C LYS A 25 1.73 23.75 15.45
N LEU A 26 1.00 23.29 14.43
CA LEU A 26 -0.26 23.89 14.03
C LEU A 26 -1.35 23.65 15.09
N PRO A 27 -2.36 24.56 15.20
CA PRO A 27 -3.55 24.29 16.00
C PRO A 27 -4.20 22.96 15.62
N ARG A 28 -4.73 22.23 16.60
CA ARG A 28 -5.24 20.85 16.42
C ARG A 28 -6.20 20.71 15.23
N ALA A 29 -7.15 21.63 15.09
CA ALA A 29 -8.11 21.60 13.98
C ALA A 29 -7.42 21.73 12.62
N SER A 30 -6.53 22.72 12.46
CA SER A 30 -5.77 22.95 11.23
C SER A 30 -4.83 21.78 10.91
N ARG A 31 -4.14 21.23 11.92
CA ARG A 31 -3.28 20.06 11.77
C ARG A 31 -4.05 18.86 11.24
N ASN A 32 -5.17 18.51 11.88
CA ASN A 32 -5.98 17.35 11.50
C ASN A 32 -6.51 17.48 10.07
N THR A 33 -6.98 18.67 9.69
CA THR A 33 -7.44 18.95 8.32
C THR A 33 -6.30 18.81 7.31
N LEU A 34 -5.13 19.38 7.61
CA LEU A 34 -3.97 19.31 6.73
C LEU A 34 -3.47 17.86 6.56
N GLU A 35 -3.35 17.10 7.63
CA GLU A 35 -2.96 15.68 7.58
C GLU A 35 -3.94 14.87 6.73
N ARG A 36 -5.25 15.08 6.90
CA ARG A 36 -6.27 14.40 6.11
C ARG A 36 -6.22 14.79 4.64
N LEU A 37 -6.02 16.07 4.34
CA LEU A 37 -5.89 16.57 2.98
C LEU A 37 -4.66 15.98 2.30
N VAL A 38 -3.48 16.06 2.92
CA VAL A 38 -2.23 15.52 2.37
C VAL A 38 -2.36 14.01 2.12
N PHE A 39 -2.99 13.27 3.04
CA PHE A 39 -3.29 11.85 2.83
C PHE A 39 -4.17 11.62 1.59
N HIS A 40 -5.22 12.42 1.42
CA HIS A 40 -6.12 12.31 0.26
C HIS A 40 -5.39 12.63 -1.06
N LEU A 41 -4.61 13.71 -1.10
CA LEU A 41 -3.81 14.09 -2.27
C LEU A 41 -2.78 13.02 -2.62
N ALA A 42 -2.14 12.40 -1.63
CA ALA A 42 -1.23 11.28 -1.85
C ALA A 42 -1.95 10.08 -2.48
N ARG A 43 -3.19 9.78 -2.07
CA ARG A 43 -4.00 8.74 -2.71
C ARG A 43 -4.39 9.09 -4.15
N ILE A 44 -4.68 10.35 -4.45
CA ILE A 44 -4.91 10.78 -5.84
C ILE A 44 -3.64 10.57 -6.67
N SER A 45 -2.49 11.04 -6.17
CA SER A 45 -1.20 10.88 -6.85
C SER A 45 -0.75 9.43 -7.00
N GLN A 46 -1.24 8.51 -6.16
CA GLN A 46 -1.00 7.08 -6.32
C GLN A 46 -1.58 6.54 -7.63
N HIS A 47 -2.67 7.14 -8.12
CA HIS A 47 -3.38 6.75 -9.36
C HIS A 47 -3.05 7.70 -10.52
N GLN A 48 -1.88 8.36 -10.49
CA GLN A 48 -1.48 9.35 -11.49
C GLN A 48 -1.40 8.79 -12.92
N GLU A 49 -1.25 7.47 -13.10
CA GLU A 49 -1.26 6.84 -14.42
C GLU A 49 -2.64 6.90 -15.09
N GLU A 50 -3.71 6.98 -14.29
CA GLU A 50 -5.09 7.04 -14.76
C GLU A 50 -5.65 8.47 -14.75
N ASN A 51 -5.38 9.23 -13.69
CA ASN A 51 -5.94 10.57 -13.51
C ASN A 51 -5.01 11.72 -13.95
N LEU A 52 -3.76 11.41 -14.34
CA LEU A 52 -2.75 12.37 -14.79
C LEU A 52 -2.34 13.42 -13.72
N MET A 53 -2.73 13.23 -12.46
CA MET A 53 -2.46 14.15 -11.37
C MET A 53 -1.31 13.64 -10.50
N ASN A 54 -0.08 14.02 -10.86
CA ASN A 54 1.10 13.79 -10.02
C ASN A 54 1.14 14.74 -8.80
N ALA A 55 2.05 14.49 -7.86
CA ALA A 55 2.18 15.27 -6.63
C ALA A 55 2.44 16.77 -6.89
N ASN A 56 3.22 17.10 -7.93
CA ASN A 56 3.51 18.48 -8.32
C ASN A 56 2.25 19.19 -8.84
N ALA A 57 1.51 18.57 -9.76
CA ALA A 57 0.27 19.11 -10.33
C ALA A 57 -0.78 19.40 -9.25
N LEU A 58 -0.96 18.47 -8.31
CA LEU A 58 -1.82 18.69 -7.15
C LEU A 58 -1.32 19.85 -6.27
N SER A 59 -0.01 19.96 -6.10
CA SER A 59 0.58 21.00 -5.24
C SER A 59 0.41 22.40 -5.81
N ILE A 60 0.52 22.58 -7.12
CA ILE A 60 0.33 23.88 -7.78
C ILE A 60 -1.08 24.44 -7.47
N ILE A 61 -2.10 23.57 -7.49
CA ILE A 61 -3.50 23.95 -7.24
C ILE A 61 -3.73 24.17 -5.73
N TRP A 62 -3.38 23.17 -4.92
CA TRP A 62 -3.78 23.15 -3.52
C TRP A 62 -2.92 24.04 -2.62
N ALA A 63 -1.67 24.33 -2.98
CA ALA A 63 -0.81 25.19 -2.17
C ALA A 63 -1.42 26.59 -2.01
N GLN A 64 -2.01 27.12 -3.09
CA GLN A 64 -2.66 28.44 -3.08
C GLN A 64 -3.94 28.46 -2.23
N CYS A 65 -4.60 27.31 -2.06
CA CYS A 65 -5.81 27.20 -1.24
C CYS A 65 -5.51 27.08 0.26
N ILE A 66 -4.35 26.55 0.64
CA ILE A 66 -4.03 26.23 2.04
C ILE A 66 -2.95 27.13 2.65
N MET A 67 -2.10 27.74 1.83
CA MET A 67 -1.04 28.64 2.27
C MET A 67 -1.41 30.07 1.91
N ALA A 68 -1.98 30.79 2.89
CA ALA A 68 -2.31 32.19 2.70
C ALA A 68 -1.05 33.06 2.71
N THR A 69 -0.98 34.01 1.78
CA THR A 69 0.02 35.08 1.79
C THR A 69 -0.24 36.01 2.99
N PRO A 70 0.77 36.30 3.82
CA PRO A 70 0.67 37.31 4.86
C PRO A 70 0.21 38.68 4.34
N PRO A 71 -0.61 39.43 5.09
CA PRO A 71 -0.97 40.79 4.73
C PRO A 71 0.28 41.69 4.72
N GLY A 72 0.37 42.56 3.72
CA GLY A 72 1.47 43.54 3.60
C GLY A 72 2.67 43.11 2.75
N MET A 73 2.65 41.91 2.15
CA MET A 73 3.66 41.50 1.16
C MET A 73 3.44 42.20 -0.19
N SER A 74 4.54 42.57 -0.85
CA SER A 74 4.50 43.10 -2.21
C SER A 74 4.13 42.02 -3.22
N ALA A 75 3.61 42.42 -4.39
CA ALA A 75 3.26 41.48 -5.46
C ALA A 75 4.44 40.58 -5.89
N LEU A 76 5.66 41.14 -5.91
CA LEU A 76 6.87 40.39 -6.25
C LEU A 76 7.18 39.30 -5.23
N GLU A 77 7.11 39.62 -3.92
CA GLU A 77 7.35 38.65 -2.86
C GLU A 77 6.29 37.54 -2.86
N CYS A 78 5.02 37.89 -3.09
CA CYS A 78 3.95 36.91 -3.26
C CYS A 78 4.27 35.93 -4.39
N MET A 79 4.69 36.44 -5.56
CA MET A 79 5.05 35.62 -6.71
C MET A 79 6.24 34.69 -6.43
N GLN A 80 7.23 35.13 -5.65
CA GLN A 80 8.36 34.29 -5.25
C GLN A 80 7.94 33.17 -4.30
N ASP A 81 6.97 33.42 -3.42
CA ASP A 81 6.49 32.44 -2.46
C ASP A 81 5.62 31.36 -3.08
N VAL A 82 4.95 31.61 -4.21
CA VAL A 82 4.13 30.59 -4.91
C VAL A 82 4.92 29.31 -5.19
N GLY A 83 6.13 29.44 -5.72
CA GLY A 83 7.00 28.28 -5.99
C GLY A 83 7.43 27.57 -4.72
N LYS A 84 7.74 28.32 -3.65
CA LYS A 84 8.13 27.77 -2.35
C LYS A 84 6.97 27.03 -1.68
N GLN A 85 5.76 27.60 -1.71
CA GLN A 85 4.53 26.99 -1.21
C GLN A 85 4.25 25.67 -1.92
N THR A 86 4.32 25.68 -3.25
CA THR A 86 4.14 24.50 -4.09
C THR A 86 5.13 23.40 -3.71
N LYS A 87 6.43 23.73 -3.60
CA LYS A 87 7.48 22.78 -3.22
C LYS A 87 7.28 22.19 -1.82
N CYS A 88 6.81 22.98 -0.87
CA CYS A 88 6.52 22.51 0.49
C CYS A 88 5.39 21.48 0.50
N LEU A 89 4.28 21.78 -0.19
CA LEU A 89 3.15 20.86 -0.28
C LEU A 89 3.50 19.59 -1.04
N GLU A 90 4.25 19.71 -2.13
CA GLU A 90 4.71 18.57 -2.93
C GLU A 90 5.55 17.61 -2.07
N THR A 91 6.48 18.16 -1.28
CA THR A 91 7.31 17.37 -0.37
C THR A 91 6.46 16.60 0.64
N LEU A 92 5.41 17.20 1.19
CA LEU A 92 4.47 16.53 2.10
C LEU A 92 3.70 15.40 1.41
N ILE A 93 3.21 15.63 0.18
CA ILE A 93 2.47 14.63 -0.60
C ILE A 93 3.37 13.44 -0.95
N ILE A 94 4.59 13.67 -1.45
CA ILE A 94 5.55 12.62 -1.79
C ILE A 94 5.91 11.80 -0.55
N GLY A 95 6.20 12.48 0.57
CA GLY A 95 6.48 11.81 1.84
C GLY A 95 5.33 10.92 2.31
N GLN A 96 4.09 11.41 2.17
CA GLN A 96 2.90 10.65 2.53
C GLN A 96 2.63 9.47 1.56
N LEU A 97 2.85 9.65 0.26
CA LEU A 97 2.73 8.59 -0.74
C LEU A 97 3.75 7.47 -0.47
N SER A 98 4.99 7.83 -0.11
CA SER A 98 6.02 6.86 0.28
C SER A 98 5.60 6.04 1.50
N LYS A 99 5.05 6.69 2.54
CA LYS A 99 4.49 6.00 3.72
C LYS A 99 3.35 5.04 3.36
N ILE A 100 2.43 5.47 2.48
CA ILE A 100 1.31 4.62 2.02
C ILE A 100 1.85 3.37 1.33
N ARG A 101 2.78 3.54 0.37
CA ARG A 101 3.39 2.43 -0.37
C ARG A 101 4.15 1.47 0.55
N SER A 102 4.95 2.00 1.48
CA SER A 102 5.67 1.17 2.46
C SER A 102 4.71 0.39 3.35
N THR A 103 3.62 1.00 3.81
CA THR A 103 2.60 0.32 4.63
C THR A 103 1.94 -0.82 3.85
N ILE A 104 1.56 -0.60 2.59
CA ILE A 104 0.97 -1.65 1.73
C ILE A 104 1.95 -2.79 1.50
N ASN A 105 3.22 -2.49 1.26
CA ASN A 105 4.25 -3.52 1.08
C ASN A 105 4.45 -4.35 2.36
N ASN A 106 4.46 -3.71 3.52
CA ASN A 106 4.56 -4.42 4.80
C ASN A 106 3.37 -5.38 5.00
N ILE A 107 2.15 -4.94 4.65
CA ILE A 107 0.95 -5.80 4.70
C ILE A 107 1.13 -7.02 3.79
N ARG A 108 1.57 -6.83 2.54
CA ARG A 108 1.79 -7.93 1.59
C ARG A 108 2.84 -8.93 2.06
N VAL A 109 3.92 -8.45 2.67
CA VAL A 109 4.98 -9.31 3.23
C VAL A 109 4.43 -10.18 4.36
N ILE A 110 3.66 -9.58 5.28
CA ILE A 110 3.04 -10.31 6.39
C ILE A 110 2.05 -11.36 5.88
N ASP A 111 1.24 -11.01 4.88
CA ASP A 111 0.26 -11.92 4.27
C ASP A 111 0.95 -13.13 3.61
N SER A 112 2.01 -12.89 2.83
CA SER A 112 2.82 -13.97 2.23
C SER A 112 3.46 -14.88 3.28
N ALA A 113 3.98 -14.31 4.37
CA ALA A 113 4.55 -15.08 5.46
C ALA A 113 3.49 -15.95 6.15
N SER A 114 2.28 -15.41 6.34
CA SER A 114 1.13 -16.14 6.89
C SER A 114 0.71 -17.32 6.01
N VAL A 115 0.59 -17.11 4.69
CA VAL A 115 0.26 -18.17 3.73
C VAL A 115 1.32 -19.27 3.72
N SER A 116 2.61 -18.88 3.75
CA SER A 116 3.72 -19.84 3.81
C SER A 116 3.67 -20.69 5.09
N ALA A 117 3.48 -20.05 6.25
CA ALA A 117 3.36 -20.74 7.53
C ALA A 117 2.15 -21.68 7.56
N HIS A 118 1.00 -21.23 7.06
CA HIS A 118 -0.20 -22.07 6.95
C HIS A 118 0.03 -23.29 6.05
N LYS A 119 0.72 -23.10 4.92
CA LYS A 119 1.09 -24.21 4.03
C LYS A 119 1.99 -25.22 4.74
N SER A 120 2.99 -24.76 5.48
CA SER A 120 3.87 -25.65 6.26
C SER A 120 3.11 -26.44 7.33
N LEU A 121 2.21 -25.79 8.08
CA LEU A 121 1.36 -26.47 9.06
C LEU A 121 0.41 -27.49 8.42
N SER A 122 -0.20 -27.14 7.29
CA SER A 122 -1.06 -28.07 6.55
C SER A 122 -0.28 -29.31 6.07
N MET A 123 0.97 -29.15 5.65
CA MET A 123 1.82 -30.30 5.29
C MET A 123 2.16 -31.17 6.50
N LEU A 124 2.38 -30.59 7.68
CA LEU A 124 2.64 -31.35 8.91
C LEU A 124 1.40 -32.12 9.38
N ASN A 125 0.22 -31.50 9.37
CA ASN A 125 -1.02 -32.17 9.75
C ASN A 125 -1.39 -33.34 8.82
N LEU A 126 -1.06 -33.25 7.53
CA LEU A 126 -1.23 -34.38 6.60
C LEU A 126 -0.26 -35.52 6.89
N ASN A 127 0.93 -35.23 7.42
CA ASN A 127 1.91 -36.26 7.76
C ASN A 127 1.56 -36.96 9.10
N ASP A 128 0.89 -36.27 10.03
CA ASP A 128 0.42 -36.86 11.29
C ASP A 128 -0.77 -37.82 11.08
N GLU A 129 -1.53 -37.70 9.97
CA GLU A 129 -2.59 -38.67 9.61
C GLU A 129 -2.03 -39.94 8.91
N ASP A 130 -0.79 -39.91 8.39
CA ASP A 130 -0.12 -41.04 7.73
C ASP A 130 0.72 -41.89 8.70
N ASP A 131 1.24 -41.29 9.78
CA ASP A 131 2.05 -41.99 10.81
C ASP A 131 1.18 -42.65 11.92
N GLY A 132 -0.15 -42.58 11.78
CA GLY A 132 -1.15 -43.10 12.72
C GLY A 132 -1.77 -44.46 12.35
N LEU A 133 -1.39 -45.06 11.22
CA LEU A 133 -1.81 -46.44 10.90
C LEU A 133 -0.86 -47.43 11.56
N VAL A 134 -1.10 -47.63 12.86
CA VAL A 134 -0.68 -48.84 13.58
C VAL A 134 -1.13 -50.04 12.75
N GLU A 135 -0.17 -50.91 12.42
CA GLU A 135 -0.38 -52.26 11.90
C GLU A 135 -1.64 -52.90 12.51
N ASN A 136 -2.70 -52.96 11.72
CA ASN A 136 -3.75 -53.93 11.91
C ASN A 136 -3.95 -54.62 10.57
N ASP A 137 -3.47 -55.87 10.54
CA ASP A 137 -3.65 -56.84 9.48
C ASP A 137 -5.08 -56.85 8.92
N LEU A 138 -5.31 -56.18 7.80
CA LEU A 138 -6.43 -56.47 6.91
C LEU A 138 -5.91 -56.48 5.47
N GLU A 139 -5.80 -57.71 4.96
CA GLU A 139 -5.36 -58.06 3.61
C GLU A 139 -6.11 -57.27 2.53
N GLY A 140 -5.33 -56.62 1.66
CA GLY A 140 -5.47 -56.73 0.21
C GLY A 140 -6.62 -56.00 -0.47
N GLU A 141 -6.42 -54.72 -0.78
CA GLU A 141 -6.86 -54.21 -2.10
C GLU A 141 -5.70 -54.40 -3.07
N THR A 142 -5.78 -55.41 -3.93
CA THR A 142 -4.78 -55.64 -4.98
C THR A 142 -4.74 -54.44 -5.93
N GLU A 143 -3.55 -54.02 -6.37
CA GLU A 143 -3.33 -52.92 -7.33
C GLU A 143 -4.15 -53.07 -8.64
N GLU A 144 -4.62 -54.28 -8.93
CA GLU A 144 -5.53 -54.60 -10.02
C GLU A 144 -6.95 -54.02 -9.81
N GLU A 145 -7.46 -54.03 -8.57
CA GLU A 145 -8.75 -53.42 -8.23
C GLU A 145 -8.69 -51.90 -8.36
N LYS A 146 -7.60 -51.27 -7.91
CA LYS A 146 -7.39 -49.82 -8.11
C LYS A 146 -7.33 -49.43 -9.59
N ARG A 147 -6.71 -50.26 -10.43
CA ARG A 147 -6.73 -50.06 -11.89
C ARG A 147 -8.13 -50.16 -12.46
N LEU A 148 -8.88 -51.19 -12.08
CA LEU A 148 -10.25 -51.41 -12.53
C LEU A 148 -11.19 -50.26 -12.12
N LEU A 149 -11.09 -49.76 -10.88
CA LEU A 149 -11.88 -48.61 -10.45
C LEU A 149 -11.51 -47.33 -11.21
N THR A 150 -10.22 -47.13 -11.50
CA THR A 150 -9.76 -45.96 -12.26
C THR A 150 -10.26 -45.99 -13.71
N GLU A 151 -10.29 -47.18 -14.31
CA GLU A 151 -10.82 -47.38 -15.67
C GLU A 151 -12.34 -47.17 -15.73
N GLN A 152 -13.09 -47.70 -14.75
CA GLN A 152 -14.54 -47.49 -14.65
C GLN A 152 -14.93 -46.02 -14.43
N LEU A 153 -14.14 -45.26 -13.67
CA LEU A 153 -14.34 -43.82 -13.48
C LEU A 153 -14.08 -43.01 -14.77
N PHE A 154 -13.15 -43.47 -15.61
CA PHE A 154 -12.88 -42.83 -16.90
C PHE A 154 -14.05 -43.04 -17.88
N GLU A 155 -14.59 -44.25 -17.96
CA GLU A 155 -15.72 -44.56 -18.83
C GLU A 155 -17.01 -43.81 -18.44
N LEU A 156 -17.29 -43.68 -17.14
CA LEU A 156 -18.45 -42.91 -16.65
C LEU A 156 -18.35 -41.43 -17.02
N ARG A 157 -17.16 -40.85 -16.95
CA ARG A 157 -16.92 -39.44 -17.31
C ARG A 157 -17.06 -39.19 -18.81
N GLU A 158 -16.69 -40.17 -19.63
CA GLU A 158 -16.84 -40.09 -21.08
C GLU A 158 -18.32 -40.23 -21.49
N ALA A 159 -19.08 -41.11 -20.82
CA ALA A 159 -20.52 -41.26 -21.02
C ALA A 159 -21.32 -40.00 -20.63
N GLU A 160 -20.92 -39.30 -19.57
CA GLU A 160 -21.54 -38.01 -19.17
C GLU A 160 -21.23 -36.86 -20.15
N SER A 161 -20.16 -36.95 -20.94
CA SER A 161 -19.78 -35.93 -21.91
C SER A 161 -20.54 -36.01 -23.25
N LEU A 162 -21.24 -37.12 -23.48
CA LEU A 162 -22.02 -37.42 -24.69
C LEU A 162 -23.54 -37.33 -24.47
N SER A 163 -23.98 -36.94 -23.26
CA SER A 163 -25.36 -36.56 -22.93
C SER A 163 -25.54 -35.04 -22.91
#